data_AF-A0A3N5NI74-F1
#
_entry.id   AF-A0A3N5NI74-F1
#
_cell.length_a   1.000
_cell.length_b   1.000
_cell.length_c   1.000
_cell.angle_alpha   90.00
_cell.angle_beta   90.00
_cell.angle_gamma   90.00
#
_symmetry.space_group_name_H-M   'P 1'
#
loop_
_entity.id
_entity.type
_entity.pdbx_description
1 polymer ?
#
loop_
_entity_poly.entity_id
_entity_poly.type
_entity_poly.pdbx_seq_one_letter_code
_entity_poly.pdbx_strand_id
1 'polypeptide(L)'
;MSECAKLKLAIVSLPCIRPTSPPLGPAVLLSYLKRNSPDIDVRAFDLNLLCYDRVLNDLGKGTFKIRLYDWDEETTAQKIGQAVDFLRHCTQEKFDLKRYDHFVTIFLSFENIFNAFMSEMAKRHLMG
;
A
#
# COMPACT_ATOMS: atom_id res chain seq x y z
N MET A 1 16.55 -18.60 -38.00
CA MET A 1 16.33 -18.87 -36.56
C MET A 1 15.11 -18.09 -36.16
N SER A 2 13.98 -18.77 -35.89
CA SER A 2 12.73 -18.10 -35.51
C SER A 2 12.93 -17.46 -34.14
N GLU A 3 12.71 -16.14 -34.01
CA GLU A 3 12.58 -15.48 -32.73
C GLU A 3 11.42 -16.15 -31.98
N CYS A 4 11.75 -17.03 -31.03
CA CYS A 4 10.75 -17.56 -30.12
C CYS A 4 10.26 -16.38 -29.27
N ALA A 5 9.03 -15.95 -29.50
CA ALA A 5 8.46 -14.79 -28.81
C ALA A 5 8.59 -15.01 -27.30
N LYS A 6 9.38 -14.15 -26.64
CA LYS A 6 9.60 -14.21 -25.20
C LYS A 6 8.25 -14.06 -24.50
N LEU A 7 7.81 -15.09 -23.77
CA LEU A 7 6.52 -15.10 -23.11
C LEU A 7 6.48 -13.97 -22.06
N LYS A 8 5.42 -13.17 -22.03
CA LYS A 8 5.27 -12.04 -21.11
C LYS A 8 4.23 -12.37 -20.05
N LEU A 9 4.54 -12.11 -18.79
CA LEU A 9 3.66 -12.37 -17.65
C LEU A 9 3.56 -11.12 -16.75
N ALA A 10 2.33 -10.77 -16.40
CA ALA A 10 2.04 -9.69 -15.44
C ALA A 10 1.41 -10.28 -14.17
N ILE A 11 2.03 -10.02 -13.02
CA ILE A 11 1.46 -10.29 -11.70
C ILE A 11 0.77 -9.01 -11.24
N VAL A 12 -0.50 -9.08 -10.88
CA VAL A 12 -1.29 -7.90 -10.46
C VAL A 12 -1.81 -8.12 -9.06
N SER A 13 -1.40 -7.28 -8.11
CA SER A 13 -1.98 -7.22 -6.77
C SER A 13 -3.15 -6.25 -6.78
N LEU A 14 -4.34 -6.72 -6.41
CA LEU A 14 -5.53 -5.88 -6.36
C LEU A 14 -5.49 -4.93 -5.14
N PRO A 15 -6.10 -3.73 -5.25
CA PRO A 15 -6.22 -2.82 -4.12
C PRO A 15 -7.14 -3.38 -3.02
N CYS A 16 -7.05 -2.80 -1.83
CA CYS A 16 -7.85 -3.17 -0.64
C CYS A 16 -7.54 -4.56 -0.07
N ILE A 17 -6.37 -5.13 -0.40
CA ILE A 17 -5.80 -6.27 0.33
C ILE A 17 -5.02 -5.68 1.50
N ARG A 18 -5.30 -6.11 2.75
CA ARG A 18 -4.54 -5.61 3.91
C ARG A 18 -3.04 -5.85 3.67
N PRO A 19 -2.18 -4.83 3.82
CA PRO A 19 -0.74 -4.92 3.58
C PRO A 19 -0.02 -5.84 4.58
N THR A 20 -0.75 -6.42 5.55
CA THR A 20 -0.26 -7.42 6.51
C THR A 20 -0.56 -8.87 6.10
N SER A 21 -1.32 -9.09 5.02
CA SER A 21 -1.43 -10.41 4.37
C SER A 21 -0.27 -10.49 3.37
N PRO A 22 0.59 -11.50 3.43
CA PRO A 22 2.00 -11.43 3.01
C PRO A 22 2.20 -10.61 1.72
N PRO A 23 2.62 -9.32 1.81
CA PRO A 23 2.95 -8.48 0.65
C PRO A 23 4.24 -8.95 -0.05
N LEU A 24 4.89 -9.95 0.55
CA LEU A 24 5.90 -10.76 -0.10
C LEU A 24 5.34 -11.60 -1.25
N GLY A 25 4.04 -11.91 -1.32
CA GLY A 25 3.50 -12.80 -2.35
C GLY A 25 3.89 -12.41 -3.78
N PRO A 26 3.54 -11.20 -4.26
CA PRO A 26 3.88 -10.74 -5.61
C PRO A 26 5.39 -10.58 -5.84
N ALA A 27 6.12 -10.03 -4.87
CA ALA A 27 7.57 -9.79 -4.98
C ALA A 27 8.39 -11.09 -4.92
N VAL A 28 7.99 -12.04 -4.05
CA VAL A 28 8.57 -13.38 -3.95
C VAL A 28 8.20 -14.22 -5.16
N LEU A 29 6.94 -14.16 -5.63
CA LEU A 29 6.53 -14.84 -6.86
C LEU A 29 7.29 -14.31 -8.07
N LEU A 30 7.43 -12.99 -8.19
CA LEU A 30 8.27 -12.35 -9.22
C LEU A 30 9.72 -12.87 -9.15
N SER A 31 10.30 -12.90 -7.94
CA SER A 31 11.68 -13.37 -7.73
C SER A 31 11.84 -14.84 -8.07
N TYR A 32 10.86 -15.67 -7.66
CA TYR A 32 10.81 -17.10 -7.96
C TYR A 32 10.72 -17.36 -9.46
N LEU A 33 9.82 -16.68 -10.17
CA LEU A 33 9.62 -16.86 -11.61
C LEU A 33 10.82 -16.36 -12.41
N LYS A 34 11.40 -15.22 -12.03
CA LYS A 34 12.66 -14.74 -12.64
C LYS A 34 13.81 -15.74 -12.48
N ARG A 35 13.85 -16.47 -11.36
CA ARG A 35 14.88 -17.48 -11.08
C ARG A 35 14.65 -18.80 -11.81
N ASN A 36 13.40 -19.27 -11.88
CA ASN A 36 13.07 -20.61 -12.38
C ASN A 36 12.55 -20.63 -13.83
N SER A 37 12.26 -19.46 -14.41
CA SER A 37 11.74 -19.34 -15.78
C SER A 37 12.32 -18.10 -16.47
N PRO A 38 13.65 -18.06 -16.73
CA PRO A 38 14.35 -16.89 -17.28
C PRO A 38 13.90 -16.48 -18.69
N ASP A 39 13.27 -17.41 -19.41
CA ASP A 39 12.70 -17.21 -20.73
C ASP A 39 11.37 -16.44 -20.70
N ILE A 40 10.81 -16.18 -19.51
CA ILE A 40 9.61 -15.38 -19.31
C ILE A 40 10.01 -13.96 -18.86
N ASP A 41 9.49 -12.94 -19.56
CA ASP A 41 9.55 -11.55 -19.08
C ASP A 41 8.41 -11.32 -18.07
N VAL A 42 8.75 -11.31 -16.79
CA VAL A 42 7.79 -11.16 -15.68
C VAL A 42 7.85 -9.75 -15.10
N ARG A 43 6.69 -9.10 -15.00
CA ARG A 43 6.49 -7.81 -14.32
C ARG A 43 5.47 -7.96 -13.19
N ALA A 44 5.66 -7.23 -12.10
CA ALA A 44 4.70 -7.15 -11.00
C ALA A 44 4.14 -5.73 -10.91
N PHE A 45 2.82 -5.63 -10.77
CA PHE A 45 2.06 -4.40 -10.62
C PHE A 45 1.32 -4.46 -9.30
N ASP A 46 1.79 -3.72 -8.31
CA ASP A 46 1.14 -3.63 -7.02
C ASP A 46 0.14 -2.46 -7.03
N LEU A 47 -1.11 -2.73 -7.41
CA LEU A 47 -2.15 -1.71 -7.43
C LEU A 47 -2.57 -1.31 -6.02
N ASN A 48 -2.31 -2.15 -5.01
CA ASN A 48 -2.58 -1.82 -3.62
C ASN A 48 -1.62 -0.72 -3.16
N LEU A 49 -0.31 -0.90 -3.37
CA LEU A 49 0.68 0.11 -3.05
C LEU A 49 0.41 1.43 -3.81
N LEU A 50 0.09 1.34 -5.11
CA LEU A 50 -0.24 2.51 -5.91
C LEU A 50 -1.48 3.25 -5.39
N CYS A 51 -2.47 2.51 -4.87
CA CYS A 51 -3.65 3.08 -4.23
C CYS A 51 -3.28 3.83 -2.94
N TYR A 52 -2.45 3.23 -2.08
CA TYR A 52 -1.95 3.88 -0.86
C TYR A 52 -1.12 5.13 -1.18
N ASP A 53 -0.20 5.06 -2.13
CA ASP A 53 0.61 6.22 -2.54
C ASP A 53 -0.27 7.38 -3.02
N ARG A 54 -1.32 7.08 -3.80
CA ARG A 54 -2.25 8.09 -4.28
C ARG A 54 -3.04 8.73 -3.14
N VAL A 55 -3.66 7.94 -2.26
CA VAL A 55 -4.47 8.49 -1.17
C VAL A 55 -3.60 9.29 -0.18
N LEU A 56 -2.37 8.85 0.11
CA LEU A 56 -1.45 9.59 0.97
C LEU A 56 -1.02 10.92 0.34
N ASN A 57 -0.82 10.96 -0.98
CA ASN A 57 -0.54 12.20 -1.71
C ASN A 57 -1.75 13.14 -1.70
N ASP A 58 -2.96 12.60 -1.92
CA ASP A 58 -4.19 13.38 -1.90
C ASP A 58 -4.52 13.90 -0.49
N LEU A 59 -4.19 13.13 0.55
CA LEU A 59 -4.25 13.54 1.95
C LEU A 59 -3.30 14.72 2.21
N GLY A 60 -2.05 14.62 1.77
CA GLY A 60 -1.06 15.71 1.91
C GLY A 60 -1.42 16.98 1.14
N LYS A 61 -2.24 16.88 0.10
CA LYS A 61 -2.77 18.02 -0.68
C LYS A 61 -4.11 18.55 -0.15
N GLY A 62 -4.71 17.89 0.85
CA GLY A 62 -6.04 18.23 1.36
C GLY A 62 -7.20 17.92 0.41
N THR A 63 -6.94 17.20 -0.69
CA THR A 63 -7.99 16.76 -1.64
C THR A 63 -8.71 15.50 -1.16
N PHE A 64 -8.07 14.74 -0.27
CA PHE A 64 -8.70 13.67 0.50
C PHE A 64 -8.79 14.07 1.97
N LYS A 65 -10.01 14.09 2.52
CA LYS A 65 -10.31 14.56 3.87
C LYS A 65 -10.79 13.42 4.73
N ILE A 66 -10.09 13.19 5.82
CA ILE A 66 -10.40 12.17 6.82
C ILE A 66 -10.10 12.74 8.20
N ARG A 67 -10.86 12.32 9.20
CA ARG A 67 -10.61 12.65 10.60
C ARG A 67 -10.31 11.36 11.37
N LEU A 68 -9.29 11.40 12.20
CA LEU A 68 -8.95 10.35 13.15
C LEU A 68 -9.04 10.89 14.57
N TYR A 69 -9.61 10.09 15.47
CA TYR A 69 -9.81 10.50 16.86
C TYR A 69 -10.57 11.85 16.92
N ASP A 70 -10.17 12.74 17.83
CA ASP A 70 -10.70 14.10 17.93
C ASP A 70 -9.90 15.12 17.11
N TRP A 71 -9.12 14.67 16.11
CA TRP A 71 -8.32 15.56 15.26
C TRP A 71 -9.14 16.14 14.11
N ASP A 72 -8.85 17.38 13.74
CA ASP A 72 -9.34 17.94 12.49
C ASP A 72 -8.64 17.31 11.27
N GLU A 73 -9.12 17.65 10.07
CA GLU A 73 -8.62 17.10 8.80
C GLU A 73 -7.12 17.41 8.59
N GLU A 74 -6.70 18.61 8.95
CA GLU A 74 -5.31 19.07 8.77
C GLU A 74 -4.35 18.35 9.72
N THR A 75 -4.70 18.29 11.00
CA THR A 75 -3.96 17.56 12.02
C THR A 75 -3.90 16.08 11.68
N THR A 76 -5.01 15.50 11.22
CA THR A 76 -5.05 14.10 10.77
C THR A 76 -4.07 13.86 9.63
N ALA A 77 -4.09 14.71 8.60
CA ALA A 77 -3.16 14.62 7.47
C ALA A 77 -1.69 14.71 7.92
N GLN A 78 -1.38 15.66 8.78
CA GLN A 78 -0.04 15.84 9.33
C GLN A 78 0.43 14.62 10.13
N LYS A 79 -0.42 14.08 11.01
CA LYS A 79 -0.08 12.92 11.86
C LYS A 79 0.11 11.64 11.06
N ILE A 80 -0.71 11.42 10.05
CA ILE A 80 -0.54 10.30 9.12
C ILE A 80 0.76 10.45 8.33
N GLY A 81 1.06 11.66 7.81
CA GLY A 81 2.32 11.94 7.12
C GLY A 81 3.53 11.62 7.99
N GLN A 82 3.53 12.08 9.25
CA GLN A 82 4.57 11.75 10.23
C GLN A 82 4.71 10.25 10.47
N ALA A 83 3.59 9.52 10.56
CA ALA A 83 3.62 8.07 10.73
C ALA A 83 4.22 7.36 9.50
N VAL A 84 3.84 7.77 8.28
CA VAL A 84 4.37 7.21 7.03
C VAL A 84 5.87 7.46 6.91
N ASP A 85 6.31 8.69 7.17
CA ASP A 85 7.73 9.06 7.12
C ASP A 85 8.54 8.27 8.16
N PHE A 86 8.03 8.17 9.40
CA PHE A 86 8.67 7.36 10.42
C PHE A 86 8.78 5.89 9.99
N LEU A 87 7.68 5.27 9.53
CA LEU A 87 7.67 3.86 9.15
C LEU A 87 8.55 3.55 7.93
N ARG A 88 8.75 4.53 7.03
CA ARG A 88 9.65 4.41 5.89
C ARG A 88 11.13 4.38 6.29
N HIS A 89 11.48 5.09 7.37
CA HIS A 89 12.87 5.32 7.78
C HIS A 89 13.25 4.67 9.11
N CYS A 90 12.32 4.00 9.82
CA CYS A 90 12.54 3.47 11.17
C CYS A 90 13.64 2.41 11.27
N THR A 91 14.03 1.77 10.16
CA THR A 91 15.14 0.80 10.10
C THR A 91 16.53 1.46 10.03
N GLN A 92 16.59 2.77 9.79
CA GLN A 92 17.83 3.55 9.70
C GLN A 92 18.25 4.15 11.06
N GLU A 93 17.33 4.19 12.03
CA GLU A 93 17.56 4.66 13.39
C GLU A 93 17.68 3.47 14.38
N LYS A 94 18.19 3.73 15.59
CA LYS A 94 18.11 2.75 16.68
C LYS A 94 16.63 2.46 16.95
N PHE A 95 16.23 1.19 16.79
CA PHE A 95 14.85 0.77 16.96
C PHE A 95 14.31 1.10 18.36
N ASP A 96 13.19 1.83 18.40
CA ASP A 96 12.44 2.18 19.60
C ASP A 96 11.02 1.63 19.48
N LEU A 97 10.71 0.61 20.29
CA LEU A 97 9.43 -0.07 20.29
C LEU A 97 8.26 0.87 20.62
N LYS A 98 8.43 1.82 21.53
CA LYS A 98 7.34 2.74 21.91
C LYS A 98 7.00 3.69 20.78
N ARG A 99 8.03 4.22 20.10
CA ARG A 99 7.83 5.07 18.90
C ARG A 99 7.20 4.25 17.79
N TYR A 100 7.66 3.02 17.58
CA TYR A 100 7.09 2.11 16.59
C TYR A 100 5.60 1.86 16.85
N ASP A 101 5.22 1.43 18.05
CA ASP A 101 3.84 1.13 18.41
C ASP A 101 2.94 2.37 18.24
N HIS A 102 3.42 3.56 18.60
CA HIS A 102 2.68 4.81 18.43
C HIS A 102 2.37 5.10 16.95
N PHE A 103 3.38 5.11 16.09
CA PHE A 103 3.18 5.43 14.67
C PHE A 103 2.46 4.33 13.89
N VAL A 104 2.70 3.06 14.24
CA VAL A 104 1.91 1.94 13.69
C VAL A 104 0.44 2.07 14.07
N THR A 105 0.12 2.43 15.31
CA THR A 105 -1.27 2.60 15.75
C THR A 105 -1.99 3.69 14.95
N ILE A 106 -1.32 4.82 14.69
CA ILE A 106 -1.87 5.90 13.84
C ILE A 106 -2.11 5.39 12.42
N PHE A 107 -1.11 4.75 11.82
CA PHE A 107 -1.20 4.24 10.45
C PHE A 107 -2.29 3.17 10.28
N LEU A 108 -2.39 2.21 11.21
CA LEU A 108 -3.43 1.19 11.20
C LEU A 108 -4.83 1.78 11.39
N SER A 109 -4.96 2.83 12.21
CA SER A 109 -6.24 3.52 12.39
C SER A 109 -6.70 4.20 11.10
N PHE A 110 -5.77 4.87 10.41
CA PHE A 110 -6.01 5.38 9.06
C PHE A 110 -6.41 4.26 8.09
N GLU A 111 -5.62 3.18 8.05
CA GLU A 111 -5.81 2.06 7.14
C GLU A 111 -7.19 1.41 7.30
N ASN A 112 -7.62 1.21 8.55
CA ASN A 112 -8.93 0.63 8.85
C ASN A 112 -10.08 1.49 8.31
N ILE A 113 -10.04 2.81 8.52
CA ILE A 113 -11.09 3.70 8.03
C ILE A 113 -11.05 3.80 6.51
N PHE A 114 -9.85 3.95 5.93
CA PHE A 114 -9.67 4.02 4.48
C PHE A 114 -10.20 2.76 3.79
N ASN A 115 -9.81 1.57 4.26
CA ASN A 115 -10.28 0.31 3.68
C ASN A 115 -11.80 0.14 3.83
N ALA A 116 -12.38 0.55 4.97
CA ALA A 116 -13.83 0.53 5.16
C ALA A 116 -14.54 1.48 4.17
N PHE A 117 -14.03 2.70 4.02
CA PHE A 117 -14.54 3.67 3.06
C PHE A 117 -14.47 3.14 1.62
N MET A 118 -13.33 2.58 1.22
CA MET A 118 -13.15 1.99 -0.11
C MET A 118 -14.09 0.80 -0.35
N SER A 119 -14.29 -0.05 0.66
CA SER A 119 -15.23 -1.17 0.58
C SER A 119 -16.66 -0.69 0.37
N GLU A 120 -17.10 0.32 1.12
CA GLU A 120 -18.45 0.89 0.96
C GLU A 120 -18.63 1.60 -0.38
N MET A 121 -17.63 2.35 -0.85
CA MET A 121 -17.65 2.98 -2.17
C MET A 121 -17.71 1.94 -3.29
N ALA A 122 -16.96 0.85 -3.18
CA ALA A 122 -17.01 -0.24 -4.15
C ALA A 122 -18.39 -0.91 -4.18
N LYS A 123 -18.99 -1.19 -3.03
CA LYS A 123 -20.36 -1.73 -2.95
C LYS A 123 -21.36 -0.82 -3.66
N ARG A 124 -21.35 0.49 -3.35
CA ARG A 124 -22.24 1.47 -3.99
C ARG A 124 -22.04 1.54 -5.51
N HIS A 125 -20.79 1.48 -5.96
CA HIS A 125 -20.51 1.53 -7.39
C HIS A 125 -20.96 0.26 -8.14
N LEU A 126 -20.85 -0.91 -7.50
CA LEU A 126 -21.20 -2.19 -8.11
C LEU A 126 -22.68 -2.56 -7.97
N MET A 127 -23.33 -2.13 -6.89
CA MET A 127 -24.69 -2.56 -6.54
C MET A 127 -25.74 -1.43 -6.63
N GLY A 128 -25.32 -0.17 -6.77
CA GLY A 128 -26.19 1.02 -6.71
C GLY A 128 -26.48 1.46 -5.28
#